data_AF-K2EUT3-F1
#
_entry.id   AF-K2EUT3-F1
#
_cell.length_a   1.000
_cell.length_b   1.000
_cell.length_c   1.000
_cell.angle_alpha   90.00
_cell.angle_beta   90.00
_cell.angle_gamma   90.00
#
_symmetry.space_group_name_H-M   'P 1'
#
loop_
_entity.id
_entity.type
_entity.pdbx_description
1 polymer ?
#
loop_
_entity_poly.entity_id
_entity_poly.type
_entity_poly.pdbx_seq_one_letter_code
_entity_poly.pdbx_strand_id
1 'polypeptide(L)'
;MILPALYPASVGLFYFLLPVNVLFRTILLSLFGLGMYALLLTENIYAVAANRTIQLVRAAHAVSFLLTVITAIFLIGTVFGLRLSFWANGIMVVLILWPLFIKGLWSATIQKSISAKVWLYSGVLAVVGGELTMFIGFLPMTPLVAAILVSGYLYVTLGLMQQELQERLFSKTIQEYVWVGIIAFLAALLVTYR
;
A
#
# COMPACT_ATOMS: atom_id res chain seq x y z
N MET A 1 14.23 7.68 3.80
CA MET A 1 12.83 7.22 3.82
C MET A 1 12.31 7.24 2.39
N ILE A 2 11.78 6.13 1.84
CA ILE A 2 11.45 6.02 0.40
C ILE A 2 10.05 6.54 0.04
N LEU A 3 9.14 6.58 1.01
CA LEU A 3 7.73 6.96 0.82
C LEU A 3 7.53 8.41 0.35
N PRO A 4 8.29 9.41 0.86
CA PRO A 4 8.22 10.78 0.33
C PRO A 4 8.65 10.92 -1.14
N ALA A 5 9.37 9.95 -1.71
CA ALA A 5 9.68 9.91 -3.13
C ALA A 5 8.64 9.11 -3.93
N LEU A 6 8.15 8.00 -3.39
CA LEU A 6 7.15 7.15 -4.06
C LEU A 6 5.77 7.81 -4.15
N TYR A 7 5.33 8.54 -3.13
CA TYR A 7 4.02 9.19 -3.16
C TYR A 7 3.87 10.23 -4.29
N PRO A 8 4.77 11.22 -4.47
CA PRO A 8 4.67 12.15 -5.60
C PRO A 8 4.77 11.45 -6.95
N ALA A 9 5.64 10.44 -7.07
CA ALA A 9 5.73 9.63 -8.28
C ALA A 9 4.40 8.91 -8.58
N SER A 10 3.76 8.33 -7.56
CA SER A 10 2.46 7.65 -7.68
C SER A 10 1.36 8.59 -8.15
N VAL A 11 1.27 9.78 -7.57
CA VAL A 11 0.26 10.77 -7.95
C VAL A 11 0.52 11.30 -9.36
N GLY A 12 1.77 11.61 -9.69
CA GLY A 12 2.14 12.08 -11.02
C GLY A 12 1.84 11.07 -12.12
N LEU A 13 2.16 9.79 -11.88
CA LEU A 13 1.85 8.72 -12.81
C LEU A 13 0.34 8.46 -12.94
N PHE A 14 -0.40 8.49 -11.83
CA PHE A 14 -1.84 8.26 -11.81
C PHE A 14 -2.64 9.42 -12.42
N TYR A 15 -2.12 10.66 -12.34
CA TYR A 15 -2.77 11.85 -12.90
C TYR A 15 -3.11 11.71 -14.39
N PHE A 16 -2.25 11.04 -15.16
CA PHE A 16 -2.47 10.84 -16.61
C PHE A 16 -3.60 9.86 -16.93
N LEU A 17 -4.01 9.04 -15.98
CA LEU A 17 -5.09 8.06 -16.15
C LEU A 17 -6.46 8.61 -15.77
N LEU A 18 -6.50 9.76 -15.10
CA LEU A 18 -7.76 10.39 -14.73
C LEU A 18 -8.40 11.07 -15.95
N PRO A 19 -9.75 11.05 -16.04
CA PRO A 19 -10.48 11.80 -17.06
C PRO A 19 -10.14 13.29 -16.99
N VAL A 20 -10.25 13.99 -18.12
CA VAL A 20 -10.02 15.44 -18.26
C VAL A 20 -11.19 16.22 -17.63
N ASN A 21 -11.42 16.00 -16.35
CA ASN A 21 -12.43 16.68 -15.56
C ASN A 21 -11.70 17.45 -14.45
N VAL A 22 -11.95 18.75 -14.41
CA VAL A 22 -11.35 19.68 -13.45
C VAL A 22 -11.59 19.23 -12.02
N LEU A 23 -12.77 18.69 -11.70
CA LEU A 23 -13.10 18.23 -10.34
C LEU A 23 -12.16 17.11 -9.88
N PHE A 24 -11.99 16.06 -10.68
CA PHE A 24 -11.11 14.93 -10.34
C PHE A 24 -9.64 15.36 -10.22
N ARG A 25 -9.19 16.28 -11.09
CA ARG A 25 -7.83 16.83 -11.01
C ARG A 25 -7.63 17.66 -9.76
N THR A 26 -8.57 18.53 -9.41
CA THR A 26 -8.50 19.33 -8.18
C THR A 26 -8.51 18.44 -6.95
N ILE A 27 -9.38 17.44 -6.88
CA ILE A 27 -9.41 16.48 -5.75
C ILE A 27 -8.06 15.76 -5.62
N LEU A 28 -7.49 15.27 -6.73
CA LEU A 28 -6.20 14.58 -6.71
C LEU A 28 -5.07 15.52 -6.26
N LEU A 29 -5.04 16.77 -6.74
CA LEU A 29 -4.03 17.76 -6.35
C LEU A 29 -4.18 18.22 -4.90
N SER A 30 -5.40 18.32 -4.38
CA SER A 30 -5.64 18.58 -2.96
C SER A 30 -5.15 17.41 -2.10
N LEU A 31 -5.45 16.17 -2.51
CA LEU A 31 -4.94 14.97 -1.84
C LEU A 31 -3.42 14.89 -1.90
N PHE A 32 -2.81 15.29 -3.01
CA PHE A 32 -1.36 15.39 -3.16
C PHE A 32 -0.76 16.34 -2.13
N GLY A 33 -1.23 17.59 -2.07
CA GLY A 33 -0.69 18.59 -1.15
C GLY A 33 -0.85 18.18 0.31
N LEU A 34 -2.04 17.72 0.69
CA LEU A 34 -2.32 17.27 2.06
C LEU A 34 -1.52 16.01 2.42
N GLY A 35 -1.43 15.04 1.51
CA GLY A 35 -0.66 13.82 1.69
C GLY A 35 0.83 14.09 1.80
N MET A 36 1.40 14.98 0.98
CA MET A 36 2.81 15.37 1.08
C MET A 36 3.13 16.05 2.41
N TYR A 37 2.28 16.99 2.85
CA TYR A 37 2.43 17.62 4.16
C TYR A 37 2.40 16.58 5.29
N ALA A 38 1.41 15.68 5.26
CA ALA A 38 1.27 14.61 6.26
C ALA A 38 2.46 13.65 6.25
N LEU A 39 3.01 13.29 5.07
CA LEU A 39 4.20 12.47 4.95
C LEU A 39 5.42 13.14 5.56
N LEU A 40 5.71 14.39 5.19
CA LEU A 40 6.88 15.11 5.70
C LEU A 40 6.80 15.29 7.22
N LEU A 41 5.61 15.60 7.74
CA LEU A 41 5.38 15.67 9.19
C LEU A 41 5.61 14.31 9.86
N THR A 42 5.12 13.23 9.26
CA THR A 42 5.31 11.86 9.77
C THR A 42 6.79 11.47 9.83
N GLU A 43 7.57 11.79 8.79
CA GLU A 43 9.01 11.52 8.79
C GLU A 43 9.76 12.34 9.84
N ASN A 44 9.36 13.60 10.06
CA ASN A 44 9.89 14.41 11.15
C ASN A 44 9.57 13.80 12.53
N ILE A 45 8.35 13.31 12.73
CA ILE A 45 7.96 12.62 13.96
C ILE A 45 8.82 11.37 14.17
N TYR A 46 9.06 10.56 13.13
CA TYR A 46 9.93 9.38 13.22
C TYR A 46 11.39 9.74 13.54
N ALA A 47 11.92 10.81 12.98
CA ALA A 47 13.27 11.28 13.28
C ALA A 47 13.43 11.67 14.76
N VAL A 48 12.43 12.34 15.35
CA VAL A 48 12.41 12.67 16.78
C VAL A 48 12.21 11.41 17.63
N ALA A 49 11.30 10.53 17.20
CA ALA A 49 10.95 9.29 17.89
C ALA A 49 12.13 8.32 18.04
N ALA A 50 13.04 8.32 17.07
CA ALA A 50 14.24 7.49 17.09
C ALA A 50 15.16 7.79 18.30
N ASN A 51 15.10 9.01 18.84
CA ASN A 51 15.90 9.44 19.99
C ASN A 51 15.10 9.53 21.28
N ARG A 52 13.77 9.74 21.20
CA ARG A 52 12.91 9.97 22.37
C ARG A 52 11.51 9.40 22.14
N THR A 53 10.94 8.76 23.14
CA THR A 53 9.55 8.29 23.09
C THR A 53 8.59 9.47 23.13
N ILE A 54 7.77 9.64 22.10
CA ILE A 54 6.75 10.70 22.00
C ILE A 54 5.39 10.09 21.63
N GLN A 55 4.31 10.64 22.19
CA GLN A 55 2.96 10.10 22.02
C GLN A 55 2.45 10.17 20.56
N LEU A 56 2.92 11.17 19.79
CA LEU A 56 2.50 11.37 18.40
C LEU A 56 2.92 10.25 17.45
N VAL A 57 3.84 9.36 17.86
CA VAL A 57 4.31 8.22 17.04
C VAL A 57 3.16 7.30 16.62
N ARG A 58 2.17 7.08 17.49
CA ARG A 58 1.02 6.24 17.16
C ARG A 58 0.20 6.82 16.00
N ALA A 59 -0.01 8.14 16.02
CA ALA A 59 -0.70 8.84 14.93
C ALA A 59 0.15 8.80 13.64
N ALA A 60 1.46 9.00 13.75
CA ALA A 60 2.39 8.90 12.62
C ALA A 60 2.37 7.50 11.97
N HIS A 61 2.28 6.42 12.74
CA HIS A 61 2.11 5.06 12.19
C HIS A 61 0.82 4.93 11.38
N ALA A 62 -0.31 5.38 11.91
CA ALA A 62 -1.59 5.30 11.22
C ALA A 62 -1.58 6.11 9.91
N VAL A 63 -1.04 7.33 9.95
CA VAL A 63 -0.92 8.21 8.78
C VAL A 63 0.03 7.62 7.74
N SER A 64 1.19 7.11 8.14
CA SER A 64 2.14 6.46 7.25
C SER A 64 1.54 5.21 6.60
N PHE A 65 0.80 4.41 7.37
CA PHE A 65 0.13 3.21 6.89
C PHE A 65 -0.94 3.57 5.84
N LEU A 66 -1.81 4.53 6.15
CA LEU A 66 -2.81 5.04 5.21
C LEU A 66 -2.18 5.53 3.90
N LEU A 67 -1.12 6.35 3.99
CA LEU A 67 -0.44 6.90 2.82
C LEU A 67 0.30 5.83 2.02
N THR A 68 0.77 4.75 2.66
CA THR A 68 1.34 3.59 1.97
C THR A 68 0.28 2.89 1.12
N VAL A 69 -0.92 2.69 1.66
CA VAL A 69 -2.04 2.08 0.92
C VAL A 69 -2.50 2.97 -0.23
N ILE A 70 -2.64 4.28 -0.02
CA ILE A 70 -2.98 5.23 -1.09
C ILE A 70 -1.92 5.22 -2.20
N THR A 71 -0.64 5.24 -1.83
CA THR A 71 0.49 5.15 -2.79
C THR A 71 0.40 3.84 -3.60
N ALA A 72 0.08 2.72 -2.95
CA ALA A 72 -0.10 1.43 -3.61
C ALA A 72 -1.26 1.48 -4.62
N ILE A 73 -2.42 2.03 -4.24
CA ILE A 73 -3.59 2.16 -5.13
C ILE A 73 -3.22 2.93 -6.39
N PHE A 74 -2.49 4.05 -6.26
CA PHE A 74 -2.08 4.85 -7.41
C PHE A 74 -1.05 4.16 -8.28
N LEU A 75 0.02 3.59 -7.71
CA LEU A 75 1.04 2.89 -8.50
C LEU A 75 0.49 1.65 -9.21
N ILE A 76 -0.27 0.82 -8.49
CA ILE A 76 -0.85 -0.41 -9.06
C ILE A 76 -1.95 -0.05 -10.06
N GLY A 77 -2.74 1.00 -9.78
CA GLY A 77 -3.69 1.57 -10.72
C GLY A 77 -3.01 2.02 -12.01
N THR A 78 -1.82 2.62 -11.90
CA THR A 78 -1.01 2.93 -13.08
C THR A 78 -0.61 1.68 -13.85
N VAL A 79 -0.07 0.66 -13.18
CA VAL A 79 0.35 -0.59 -13.83
C VAL A 79 -0.79 -1.24 -14.62
N PHE A 80 -1.96 -1.41 -14.00
CA PHE A 80 -3.11 -1.97 -14.71
C PHE A 80 -3.64 -1.04 -15.83
N GLY A 81 -3.54 0.28 -15.64
CA GLY A 81 -3.90 1.28 -16.64
C GLY A 81 -3.05 1.21 -17.91
N LEU A 82 -1.79 0.74 -17.81
CA LEU A 82 -0.89 0.56 -18.96
C LEU A 82 -1.27 -0.65 -19.83
N ARG A 83 -2.22 -1.50 -19.39
CA ARG A 83 -2.70 -2.69 -20.13
C ARG A 83 -1.56 -3.63 -20.57
N LEU A 84 -0.55 -3.81 -19.72
CA LEU A 84 0.54 -4.74 -19.98
C LEU A 84 0.04 -6.19 -19.88
N SER A 85 0.85 -7.11 -20.39
CA SER A 85 0.62 -8.56 -20.26
C SER A 85 0.68 -9.00 -18.80
N PHE A 86 -0.03 -10.09 -18.45
CA PHE A 86 -0.23 -10.52 -17.07
C PHE A 86 1.09 -10.71 -16.28
N TRP A 87 2.11 -11.31 -16.90
CA TRP A 87 3.45 -11.49 -16.31
C TRP A 87 4.17 -10.15 -16.00
N ALA A 88 4.04 -9.15 -16.87
CA ALA A 88 4.67 -7.84 -16.73
C ALA A 88 3.98 -7.05 -15.62
N ASN A 89 2.65 -7.15 -15.51
CA ASN A 89 1.90 -6.59 -14.38
C ASN A 89 2.37 -7.22 -13.06
N GLY A 90 2.48 -8.55 -13.00
CA GLY A 90 2.98 -9.25 -11.82
C GLY A 90 4.37 -8.77 -11.39
N ILE A 91 5.33 -8.71 -12.31
CA ILE A 91 6.69 -8.24 -12.03
C ILE A 91 6.70 -6.78 -11.56
N MET A 92 5.98 -5.89 -12.25
CA MET A 92 5.89 -4.48 -11.83
C MET A 92 5.29 -4.33 -10.43
N VAL A 93 4.24 -5.10 -10.12
CA VAL A 93 3.63 -5.07 -8.79
C VAL A 93 4.60 -5.58 -7.73
N VAL A 94 5.40 -6.62 -7.98
CA VAL A 94 6.46 -7.03 -7.03
C VAL A 94 7.44 -5.88 -6.78
N LEU A 95 7.90 -5.21 -7.84
CA LEU A 95 8.84 -4.07 -7.72
C LEU A 95 8.25 -2.88 -6.97
N ILE A 96 6.92 -2.69 -7.02
CA ILE A 96 6.21 -1.65 -6.27
C ILE A 96 5.96 -2.06 -4.82
N LEU A 97 5.43 -3.27 -4.60
CA LEU A 97 5.05 -3.75 -3.27
C LEU A 97 6.26 -3.96 -2.37
N TRP A 98 7.39 -4.41 -2.91
CA TRP A 98 8.59 -4.70 -2.13
C TRP A 98 9.11 -3.49 -1.34
N PRO A 99 9.39 -2.32 -1.93
CA PRO A 99 9.80 -1.14 -1.17
C PRO A 99 8.70 -0.60 -0.23
N LEU A 100 7.43 -0.78 -0.58
CA LEU A 100 6.30 -0.39 0.29
C LEU A 100 6.21 -1.28 1.54
N PHE A 101 6.37 -2.60 1.40
CA PHE A 101 6.43 -3.52 2.53
C PHE A 101 7.65 -3.26 3.42
N ILE A 102 8.83 -3.02 2.83
CA ILE A 102 10.04 -2.70 3.61
C ILE A 102 9.80 -1.47 4.49
N LYS A 103 9.33 -0.37 3.90
CA LYS A 103 9.06 0.87 4.64
C LYS A 103 7.92 0.68 5.65
N GLY A 104 6.86 -0.01 5.27
CA GLY A 104 5.72 -0.30 6.12
C GLY A 104 6.10 -1.11 7.37
N LEU A 105 6.78 -2.24 7.18
CA LEU A 105 7.20 -3.13 8.26
C LEU A 105 8.29 -2.52 9.14
N TRP A 106 9.26 -1.83 8.53
CA TRP A 106 10.29 -1.12 9.29
C TRP A 106 9.67 -0.05 10.20
N SER A 107 8.65 0.67 9.71
CA SER A 107 8.02 1.71 10.52
C SER A 107 7.40 1.16 11.82
N ALA A 108 6.92 -0.09 11.85
CA ALA A 108 6.35 -0.69 13.07
C ALA A 108 7.37 -0.99 14.18
N THR A 109 8.67 -1.07 13.86
CA THR A 109 9.72 -1.42 14.83
C THR A 109 10.63 -0.23 15.19
N ILE A 110 10.66 0.84 14.39
CA ILE A 110 11.52 2.04 14.53
C ILE A 110 12.94 1.68 15.04
N GLN A 111 13.54 0.62 14.49
CA GLN A 111 14.90 0.22 14.83
C GLN A 111 15.91 0.92 13.91
N LYS A 112 17.12 1.16 14.43
CA LYS A 112 18.20 1.85 13.70
C LYS A 112 18.68 1.09 12.45
N SER A 113 18.45 -0.22 12.39
CA SER A 113 18.74 -1.09 11.25
C SER A 113 17.50 -1.88 10.82
N ILE A 114 17.46 -2.27 9.54
CA ILE A 114 16.42 -3.15 9.02
C ILE A 114 16.79 -4.58 9.39
N SER A 115 15.93 -5.27 10.14
CA SER A 115 16.15 -6.66 10.52
C SER A 115 16.02 -7.60 9.32
N ALA A 116 16.73 -8.75 9.36
CA ALA A 116 16.63 -9.77 8.32
C ALA A 116 15.19 -10.29 8.13
N LYS A 117 14.40 -10.32 9.22
CA LYS A 117 12.97 -10.67 9.17
C LYS A 117 12.17 -9.69 8.32
N VAL A 118 12.41 -8.38 8.44
CA VAL A 118 11.72 -7.36 7.62
C VAL A 118 12.05 -7.55 6.14
N TRP A 119 13.30 -7.82 5.79
CA TRP A 119 13.68 -8.11 4.41
C TRP A 119 12.97 -9.34 3.85
N LEU A 120 12.99 -10.45 4.60
CA LEU A 120 12.37 -11.71 4.19
C LEU A 120 10.85 -11.55 4.03
N TYR A 121 10.17 -11.03 5.05
CA TYR A 121 8.72 -10.83 5.01
C TYR A 121 8.30 -9.88 3.89
N SER A 122 9.03 -8.79 3.67
CA SER A 122 8.73 -7.87 2.57
C SER A 122 8.88 -8.53 1.21
N GLY A 123 9.93 -9.35 1.02
CA GLY A 123 10.17 -10.06 -0.23
C GLY A 123 9.10 -11.09 -0.52
N VAL A 124 8.80 -11.97 0.46
CA VAL A 124 7.78 -13.01 0.32
C VAL A 124 6.40 -12.40 0.06
N LEU A 125 5.99 -11.39 0.83
CA LEU A 125 4.69 -10.74 0.64
C LEU A 125 4.59 -10.00 -0.70
N ALA A 126 5.67 -9.39 -1.17
CA ALA A 126 5.68 -8.76 -2.49
C ALA A 126 5.50 -9.78 -3.61
N VAL A 127 6.21 -10.92 -3.56
CA VAL A 127 6.09 -12.00 -4.55
C VAL A 127 4.66 -12.56 -4.58
N VAL A 128 4.09 -12.88 -3.42
CA VAL A 128 2.69 -13.35 -3.32
C VAL A 128 1.71 -12.31 -3.88
N GLY A 129 1.93 -11.02 -3.64
CA GLY A 129 1.13 -9.95 -4.23
C GLY A 129 1.26 -9.85 -5.76
N GLY A 130 2.45 -10.15 -6.29
CA GLY A 130 2.70 -10.27 -7.73
C GLY A 130 1.98 -11.46 -8.37
N GLU A 131 2.01 -12.63 -7.72
CA GLU A 131 1.27 -13.82 -8.17
C GLU A 131 -0.24 -13.57 -8.15
N LEU A 132 -0.76 -12.94 -7.10
CA LEU A 132 -2.15 -12.51 -7.01
C LEU A 132 -2.51 -11.56 -8.17
N THR A 133 -1.61 -10.64 -8.52
CA THR A 133 -1.79 -9.72 -9.66
C THR A 133 -1.85 -10.48 -10.99
N MET A 134 -0.98 -11.48 -11.19
CA MET A 134 -1.03 -12.34 -12.38
C MET A 134 -2.36 -13.09 -12.47
N PHE A 135 -2.84 -13.64 -11.35
CA PHE A 135 -4.15 -14.30 -11.27
C PHE A 135 -5.30 -13.35 -11.64
N ILE A 136 -5.30 -12.13 -11.07
CA ILE A 136 -6.30 -11.09 -11.37
C ILE A 136 -6.24 -10.69 -12.85
N GLY A 137 -5.08 -10.76 -13.49
CA GLY A 137 -4.94 -10.50 -14.93
C GLY A 137 -5.78 -11.41 -15.83
N PHE A 138 -6.23 -12.57 -15.34
CA PHE A 138 -7.15 -13.46 -16.07
C PHE A 138 -8.63 -13.13 -15.82
N LEU A 139 -8.93 -12.28 -14.84
CA LEU A 139 -10.29 -11.89 -14.51
C LEU A 139 -10.67 -10.61 -15.29
N PRO A 140 -11.91 -10.48 -15.79
CA PRO A 140 -12.33 -9.34 -16.59
C PRO A 140 -12.65 -8.12 -15.71
N MET A 141 -11.68 -7.64 -14.93
CA MET A 141 -11.86 -6.54 -13.97
C MET A 141 -11.41 -5.19 -14.55
N THR A 142 -12.02 -4.10 -14.11
CA THR A 142 -11.52 -2.75 -14.44
C THR A 142 -10.19 -2.48 -13.71
N PRO A 143 -9.28 -1.66 -14.29
CA PRO A 143 -7.97 -1.37 -13.67
C PRO A 143 -8.06 -0.83 -12.24
N LEU A 144 -9.07 0.00 -11.96
CA LEU A 144 -9.28 0.58 -10.64
C LEU A 144 -9.70 -0.48 -9.61
N VAL A 145 -10.61 -1.38 -9.97
CA VAL A 145 -11.06 -2.47 -9.09
C VAL A 145 -9.91 -3.43 -8.80
N ALA A 146 -9.12 -3.80 -9.82
CA ALA A 146 -7.94 -4.63 -9.65
C ALA A 146 -6.90 -3.97 -8.72
N ALA A 147 -6.64 -2.67 -8.88
CA ALA A 147 -5.73 -1.93 -8.03
C ALA A 147 -6.18 -1.86 -6.56
N ILE A 148 -7.48 -1.65 -6.32
CA ILE A 148 -8.05 -1.67 -4.96
C ILE A 148 -7.89 -3.06 -4.33
N LEU A 149 -8.13 -4.12 -5.08
CA LEU A 149 -8.04 -5.49 -4.58
C LEU A 149 -6.60 -5.86 -4.18
N VAL A 150 -5.63 -5.60 -5.06
CA VAL A 150 -4.19 -5.84 -4.75
C VAL A 150 -3.70 -4.93 -3.62
N SER A 151 -4.15 -3.67 -3.56
CA SER A 151 -3.83 -2.78 -2.44
C SER A 151 -4.50 -3.20 -1.14
N GLY A 152 -5.67 -3.84 -1.21
CA GLY A 152 -6.36 -4.49 -0.09
C GLY A 152 -5.54 -5.65 0.46
N TYR A 153 -4.93 -6.45 -0.41
CA TYR A 153 -3.94 -7.46 0.00
C TYR A 153 -2.78 -6.82 0.78
N LEU A 154 -2.20 -5.71 0.29
CA LEU A 154 -1.17 -4.98 1.03
C LEU A 154 -1.70 -4.49 2.37
N TYR A 155 -2.88 -3.87 2.43
CA TYR A 155 -3.50 -3.38 3.66
C TYR A 155 -3.60 -4.51 4.71
N VAL A 156 -4.15 -5.65 4.31
CA VAL A 156 -4.37 -6.80 5.18
C VAL A 156 -3.04 -7.38 5.68
N THR A 157 -2.15 -7.72 4.76
CA THR A 157 -0.91 -8.42 5.10
C THR A 157 0.09 -7.52 5.82
N LEU A 158 0.19 -6.25 5.42
CA LEU A 158 1.02 -5.28 6.13
C LEU A 158 0.50 -5.06 7.55
N GLY A 159 -0.81 -4.88 7.73
CA GLY A 159 -1.42 -4.70 9.05
C GLY A 159 -1.17 -5.88 9.99
N LEU A 160 -1.36 -7.11 9.51
CA LEU A 160 -1.08 -8.34 10.25
C LEU A 160 0.39 -8.46 10.64
N MET A 161 1.31 -8.24 9.70
CA MET A 161 2.74 -8.36 9.99
C MET A 161 3.25 -7.26 10.90
N GLN A 162 2.70 -6.04 10.84
CA GLN A 162 3.03 -4.99 11.81
C GLN A 162 2.61 -5.39 13.23
N GLN A 163 1.47 -6.08 13.40
CA GLN A 163 1.02 -6.57 14.71
C GLN A 163 1.85 -7.76 15.20
N GLU A 164 2.23 -8.67 14.31
CA GLU A 164 3.16 -9.77 14.62
C GLU A 164 4.51 -9.24 15.10
N LEU A 165 5.08 -8.26 14.40
CA LEU A 165 6.34 -7.62 14.81
C LEU A 165 6.23 -6.85 16.14
N GLN A 166 5.02 -6.50 16.56
CA GLN A 166 4.74 -5.87 17.86
C GLN A 166 4.34 -6.90 18.93
N GLU A 167 4.42 -8.21 18.65
CA GLU A 167 4.04 -9.32 19.53
C GLU A 167 2.58 -9.22 20.01
N ARG A 168 1.71 -8.66 19.17
CA ARG A 168 0.28 -8.42 19.45
C ARG A 168 -0.64 -9.21 18.54
N LEU A 169 -0.14 -10.25 17.87
CA LEU A 169 -0.94 -11.06 16.98
C LEU A 169 -1.82 -12.01 17.80
N PHE A 170 -3.10 -11.65 17.91
CA PHE A 170 -4.12 -12.53 18.49
C PHE A 170 -4.86 -13.25 17.37
N SER A 171 -5.27 -14.51 17.59
CA SER A 171 -6.01 -15.31 16.59
C SER A 171 -7.31 -14.64 16.12
N LYS A 172 -7.93 -13.81 16.97
CA LYS A 172 -9.11 -13.00 16.59
C LYS A 172 -8.78 -11.97 15.52
N THR A 173 -7.60 -11.36 15.59
CA THR A 173 -7.19 -10.33 14.64
C THR A 173 -6.91 -10.94 13.27
N ILE A 174 -6.31 -12.13 13.21
CA ILE A 174 -6.14 -12.88 11.95
C ILE A 174 -7.51 -13.12 11.28
N GLN A 175 -8.52 -13.54 12.05
CA GLN A 175 -9.87 -13.77 11.51
C GLN A 175 -10.50 -12.50 10.94
N GLU A 176 -10.42 -11.37 11.66
CA GLU A 176 -10.95 -10.08 11.19
C GLU A 176 -10.35 -9.67 9.83
N TYR A 177 -9.02 -9.77 9.69
CA TYR A 177 -8.33 -9.42 8.46
C TYR A 177 -8.64 -10.37 7.29
N VAL A 178 -8.77 -11.67 7.55
CA VAL A 178 -9.18 -12.65 6.54
C VAL A 178 -10.60 -12.36 6.05
N TRP A 179 -11.53 -12.06 6.95
CA TRP A 179 -12.90 -11.69 6.59
C TRP A 179 -12.95 -10.43 5.74
N VAL A 180 -12.19 -9.39 6.07
CA VAL A 180 -12.10 -8.17 5.25
C VAL A 180 -11.60 -8.49 3.84
N GLY A 181 -10.59 -9.35 3.71
CA GLY A 181 -10.07 -9.79 2.40
C GLY A 181 -11.11 -10.55 1.57
N ILE A 182 -11.81 -11.50 2.18
CA ILE A 182 -12.86 -12.29 1.51
C ILE A 182 -14.02 -11.39 1.07
N ILE A 183 -14.49 -10.50 1.95
CA ILE A 183 -15.59 -9.58 1.64
C ILE A 183 -15.19 -8.63 0.50
N ALA A 184 -13.98 -8.07 0.54
CA ALA A 184 -13.48 -7.20 -0.52
C ALA A 184 -13.39 -7.94 -1.87
N PHE A 185 -12.92 -9.20 -1.86
CA PHE A 185 -12.86 -10.03 -3.07
C PHE A 185 -14.25 -10.31 -3.65
N LEU A 186 -15.21 -10.73 -2.82
CA LEU A 186 -16.58 -10.98 -3.25
C LEU A 186 -17.27 -9.71 -3.77
N ALA A 187 -17.08 -8.57 -3.10
CA ALA A 187 -17.60 -7.29 -3.56
C ALA A 187 -17.01 -6.91 -4.93
N ALA A 188 -15.72 -7.14 -5.15
CA ALA A 188 -15.06 -6.87 -6.42
C ALA A 188 -15.62 -7.73 -7.57
N LEU A 189 -15.93 -9.02 -7.32
CA LEU A 189 -16.61 -9.86 -8.30
C LEU A 189 -18.02 -9.35 -8.61
N LEU A 190 -18.82 -9.02 -7.59
CA LEU A 190 -20.19 -8.53 -7.77
C LEU A 190 -20.27 -7.23 -8.58
N VAL A 191 -19.32 -6.31 -8.38
CA VAL A 191 -19.23 -5.06 -9.15
C VAL A 191 -18.83 -5.32 -10.60
N THR A 192 -18.02 -6.35 -10.85
CA THR A 192 -17.49 -6.65 -12.19
C THR A 192 -18.52 -7.37 -13.08
N TYR A 193 -19.38 -8.21 -12.50
CA TYR A 193 -20.41 -8.95 -13.24
C TYR A 193 -21.74 -8.18 -13.41
N ARG A 194 -21.79 -6.90 -13.02
CA ARG A 194 -22.92 -5.99 -13.26
C ARG A 194 -22.62 -5.08 -14.43
#